data_AF-A0A4R4UET8-F1
#
_entry.id   AF-A0A4R4UET8-F1
#
_cell.length_a   1.000
_cell.length_b   1.000
_cell.length_c   1.000
_cell.angle_alpha   90.00
_cell.angle_beta   90.00
_cell.angle_gamma   90.00
#
_symmetry.space_group_name_H-M   'P 1'
#
loop_
_entity.id
_entity.type
_entity.pdbx_description
1 polymer ?
#
loop_
_entity_poly.entity_id
_entity_poly.type
_entity_poly.pdbx_seq_one_letter_code
_entity_poly.pdbx_strand_id
1 'polypeptide(L)'
;MTPDDTGTAAPSKTRIEYLEELGDELVKRGFRVRLTQLRGQSPSLHVINPDASALTENILAEQGADGWWYWWSWAERVASADDVPNAADRVALVLAAH
;
A
#
# COMPACT_ATOMS: atom_id res chain seq x y z
N MET A 1 25.73 25.13 28.04
CA MET A 1 25.52 25.23 26.59
C MET A 1 25.36 23.80 26.09
N THR A 2 24.12 23.34 26.05
CA THR A 2 23.74 22.00 25.59
C THR A 2 23.88 21.95 24.05
N PRO A 3 24.32 20.84 23.44
CA PRO A 3 24.61 20.80 22.01
C PRO A 3 23.32 20.63 21.20
N ASP A 4 23.26 21.32 20.06
CA ASP A 4 22.25 21.12 19.02
C ASP A 4 22.55 19.83 18.25
N ASP A 5 22.00 18.70 18.71
CA ASP A 5 21.91 17.47 17.91
C ASP A 5 20.77 17.61 16.89
N THR A 6 20.97 18.41 15.84
CA THR A 6 20.09 18.37 14.66
C THR A 6 20.48 17.19 13.79
N GLY A 7 20.17 15.98 14.26
CA GLY A 7 20.08 14.82 13.40
C GLY A 7 18.90 15.04 12.45
N THR A 8 19.15 15.53 11.25
CA THR A 8 18.16 15.56 10.16
C THR A 8 17.84 14.12 9.78
N ALA A 9 16.98 13.47 10.54
CA ALA A 9 16.27 12.28 10.08
C ALA A 9 15.42 12.73 8.90
N ALA A 10 15.64 12.15 7.72
CA ALA A 10 14.74 12.35 6.59
C ALA A 10 13.30 12.03 7.03
N PRO A 11 12.28 12.77 6.55
CA PRO A 11 10.91 12.48 6.92
C PRO A 11 10.59 11.03 6.54
N SER A 12 10.12 10.25 7.51
CA SER A 12 9.65 8.89 7.29
C SER A 12 8.36 8.93 6.49
N LYS A 13 8.26 8.13 5.42
CA LYS A 13 7.03 8.00 4.63
C LYS A 13 5.84 7.65 5.53
N THR A 14 4.72 8.29 5.25
CA THR A 14 3.42 8.07 5.85
C THR A 14 2.72 6.89 5.20
N ARG A 15 1.71 6.34 5.89
CA ARG A 15 0.81 5.32 5.34
C ARG A 15 0.25 5.69 3.97
N ILE A 16 -0.16 6.94 3.79
CA ILE A 16 -0.78 7.43 2.56
C ILE A 16 0.23 7.39 1.42
N GLU A 17 1.45 7.87 1.65
CA GLU A 17 2.52 7.85 0.63
C GLU A 17 2.85 6.42 0.17
N TYR A 18 2.88 5.43 1.08
CA TYR A 18 3.02 4.02 0.68
C TYR A 18 1.84 3.53 -0.19
N LEU A 19 0.61 3.84 0.21
CA LEU A 19 -0.58 3.45 -0.57
C LEU A 19 -0.63 4.14 -1.94
N GLU A 20 -0.17 5.39 -2.04
CA GLU A 20 -0.05 6.13 -3.30
C GLU A 20 1.00 5.51 -4.21
N GLU A 21 2.19 5.17 -3.70
CA GLU A 21 3.23 4.48 -4.48
C GLU A 21 2.79 3.13 -5.00
N LEU A 22 2.10 2.33 -4.18
CA LEU A 22 1.50 1.07 -4.62
C LEU A 22 0.40 1.33 -5.67
N GLY A 23 -0.41 2.37 -5.48
CA GLY A 23 -1.43 2.78 -6.43
C GLY A 23 -0.85 3.10 -7.80
N ASP A 24 0.20 3.91 -7.85
CA ASP A 24 0.88 4.29 -9.09
C ASP A 24 1.44 3.07 -9.83
N GLU A 25 2.03 2.13 -9.08
CA GLU A 25 2.57 0.90 -9.66
C GLU A 25 1.47 -0.01 -10.22
N LEU A 26 0.34 -0.13 -9.52
CA LEU A 26 -0.83 -0.88 -10.00
C LEU A 26 -1.48 -0.23 -11.22
N VAL A 27 -1.54 1.10 -11.29
CA VAL A 27 -2.05 1.83 -12.46
C VAL A 27 -1.18 1.58 -13.70
N LYS A 28 0.14 1.56 -13.57
CA LYS A 28 1.05 1.20 -14.68
C LYS A 28 0.78 -0.20 -15.23
N ARG A 29 0.25 -1.09 -14.38
CA ARG A 29 -0.10 -2.48 -14.72
C ARG A 29 -1.53 -2.64 -15.22
N GLY A 30 -2.28 -1.55 -15.36
CA GLY A 30 -3.65 -1.54 -15.90
C GLY A 30 -4.76 -1.66 -14.86
N PHE A 31 -4.45 -1.72 -13.57
CA PHE A 31 -5.47 -1.73 -12.53
C PHE A 31 -6.07 -0.33 -12.33
N ARG A 32 -7.32 -0.28 -11.88
CA ARG A 32 -7.93 0.95 -11.37
C ARG A 32 -7.79 0.96 -9.86
N VAL A 33 -7.32 2.09 -9.32
CA VAL A 33 -7.13 2.24 -7.87
C VAL A 33 -7.85 3.48 -7.35
N ARG A 34 -8.29 3.41 -6.09
CA ARG A 34 -8.85 4.54 -5.35
C ARG A 34 -8.41 4.50 -3.90
N LEU A 35 -7.63 5.49 -3.48
CA LEU A 35 -7.35 5.71 -2.07
C LEU A 35 -8.65 6.09 -1.35
N THR A 36 -8.96 5.36 -0.30
CA THR A 36 -10.19 5.51 0.49
C THR A 36 -9.82 5.83 1.93
N GLN A 37 -10.33 6.94 2.46
CA GLN A 37 -10.15 7.34 3.85
C GLN A 37 -11.51 7.63 4.46
N LEU A 38 -12.14 6.59 5.02
CA LEU A 38 -13.40 6.72 5.75
C LEU A 38 -13.12 7.22 7.16
N ARG A 39 -13.99 8.11 7.67
CA ARG A 39 -13.86 8.65 9.03
C ARG A 39 -13.83 7.51 10.05
N GLY A 40 -12.78 7.46 10.87
CA GLY A 40 -12.60 6.42 11.89
C GLY A 40 -12.01 5.11 11.39
N GLN A 41 -11.58 5.02 10.13
CA GLN A 41 -10.87 3.85 9.59
C GLN A 41 -9.47 4.21 9.09
N SER A 42 -8.55 3.24 9.14
CA SER A 42 -7.25 3.35 8.47
C SER A 42 -7.46 3.59 6.97
N PRO A 43 -6.72 4.51 6.34
CA PRO A 43 -6.66 4.62 4.89
C PRO A 43 -6.35 3.27 4.23
N SER A 44 -7.04 3.00 3.12
CA SER A 44 -6.82 1.80 2.31
C SER A 44 -6.86 2.13 0.83
N LEU A 45 -6.18 1.32 0.03
CA LEU A 45 -6.19 1.41 -1.43
C LEU A 45 -7.18 0.38 -1.97
N HIS A 46 -8.28 0.86 -2.53
CA HIS A 46 -9.23 0.00 -3.23
C HIS A 46 -8.72 -0.26 -4.65
N VAL A 47 -8.54 -1.53 -5.01
CA VAL A 47 -7.97 -1.98 -6.29
C VAL A 47 -9.01 -2.78 -7.06
N ILE A 48 -9.14 -2.50 -8.35
CA ILE A 48 -10.10 -3.14 -9.27
C ILE A 48 -9.34 -3.59 -10.51
N ASN A 49 -9.49 -4.86 -10.89
CA ASN A 49 -9.08 -5.32 -12.22
C ASN A 49 -10.18 -4.94 -13.24
N PRO A 50 -9.93 -4.06 -14.22
CA PRO A 50 -10.95 -3.72 -15.22
C PRO A 50 -11.37 -4.92 -16.09
N ASP A 51 -10.49 -5.91 -16.29
CA ASP A 51 -10.77 -7.12 -17.07
C ASP A 51 -11.58 -8.16 -16.28
N ALA A 52 -11.61 -8.03 -14.94
CA ALA A 52 -12.42 -8.82 -14.04
C ALA A 52 -13.02 -7.93 -12.96
N SER A 53 -13.94 -7.05 -13.32
CA SER A 53 -14.47 -6.01 -12.43
C SER A 53 -15.20 -6.54 -11.19
N ALA A 54 -15.54 -7.84 -11.15
CA ALA A 54 -16.07 -8.50 -9.96
C ALA A 54 -14.99 -8.79 -8.89
N LEU A 55 -13.71 -8.80 -9.29
CA LEU A 55 -12.55 -8.98 -8.42
C LEU A 55 -12.01 -7.61 -8.01
N THR A 56 -12.19 -7.30 -6.73
CA THR A 56 -11.69 -6.06 -6.12
C THR A 56 -11.11 -6.37 -4.76
N GLU A 57 -10.11 -5.61 -4.33
CA GLU A 57 -9.49 -5.79 -3.02
C GLU A 57 -9.19 -4.44 -2.36
N ASN A 58 -9.11 -4.41 -1.02
CA ASN A 58 -8.62 -3.26 -0.26
C ASN A 58 -7.27 -3.60 0.36
N ILE A 59 -6.25 -2.83 -0.01
CA ILE A 59 -4.89 -2.97 0.54
C ILE A 59 -4.70 -1.94 1.65
N LEU A 60 -4.21 -2.39 2.79
CA LEU A 60 -3.81 -1.54 3.91
C LEU A 60 -2.29 -1.40 3.94
N ALA A 61 -1.80 -0.31 4.51
CA ALA A 61 -0.40 -0.15 4.88
C ALA A 61 -0.32 0.07 6.39
N GLU A 62 0.42 -0.78 7.09
CA GLU A 62 0.50 -0.74 8.55
C GLU A 62 1.96 -0.90 8.99
N GLN A 63 2.35 -0.12 10.01
CA GLN A 63 3.69 -0.15 10.57
C GLN A 63 3.79 -1.27 11.61
N GLY A 64 4.69 -2.22 11.36
CA GLY A 64 5.07 -3.27 12.29
C GLY A 64 6.41 -2.98 12.97
N ALA A 65 6.85 -3.91 13.83
CA ALA A 65 8.16 -3.83 14.50
C ALA A 65 9.34 -3.95 13.52
N ASP A 66 9.11 -4.59 12.37
CA ASP A 66 10.07 -4.88 11.31
C ASP A 66 9.97 -3.92 10.09
N GLY A 67 9.16 -2.85 10.20
CA GLY A 67 8.97 -1.87 9.14
C GLY A 67 7.52 -1.78 8.66
N TRP A 68 7.32 -1.08 7.54
CA TRP A 68 5.99 -0.95 6.92
C TRP A 68 5.67 -2.16 6.06
N TRP A 69 4.42 -2.60 6.10
CA TRP A 69 3.93 -3.73 5.32
C TRP A 69 2.62 -3.38 4.64
N TYR A 70 2.43 -3.92 3.43
CA TYR A 70 1.12 -4.00 2.81
C TYR A 70 0.37 -5.23 3.32
N TRP A 71 -0.92 -5.07 3.57
CA TRP A 71 -1.79 -6.11 4.11
C TRP A 71 -3.06 -6.24 3.27
N TRP A 72 -3.55 -7.47 3.15
CA TRP A 72 -4.87 -7.75 2.63
C TRP A 72 -5.95 -7.31 3.63
N SER A 73 -7.17 -7.09 3.15
CA SER A 73 -8.31 -6.79 4.03
C SER A 73 -8.65 -7.92 5.02
N TRP A 74 -8.21 -9.16 4.72
CA TRP A 74 -8.31 -10.31 5.62
C TRP A 74 -7.09 -10.50 6.55
N ALA A 75 -6.28 -9.45 6.75
CA ALA A 75 -5.19 -9.40 7.72
C ALA A 75 -4.01 -10.36 7.48
N GLU A 76 -3.77 -10.78 6.24
CA GLU A 76 -2.52 -11.41 5.84
C GLU A 76 -1.54 -10.41 5.21
N ARG A 77 -0.23 -10.67 5.33
CA ARG A 77 0.81 -9.82 4.74
C ARG A 77 0.88 -10.02 3.23
N VAL A 78 0.80 -8.92 2.48
CA VAL A 78 1.06 -8.88 1.04
C VAL A 78 2.57 -8.92 0.82
N ALA A 79 3.29 -7.85 1.18
CA ALA A 79 4.74 -7.72 1.06
C ALA A 79 5.24 -6.54 1.92
N SER A 80 6.57 -6.41 2.05
CA SER A 80 7.17 -5.21 2.65
C SER A 80 6.79 -3.97 1.83
N ALA A 81 6.54 -2.85 2.50
CA ALA A 81 6.20 -1.60 1.82
C ALA A 81 7.39 -0.97 1.08
N ASP A 82 8.62 -1.41 1.39
CA ASP A 82 9.84 -1.04 0.67
C ASP A 82 10.01 -1.80 -0.68
N ASP A 83 9.19 -2.83 -0.93
CA ASP A 83 9.19 -3.64 -2.16
C ASP A 83 7.84 -3.54 -2.88
N VAL A 84 7.57 -2.34 -3.38
CA VAL A 84 6.33 -2.01 -4.11
C VAL A 84 6.11 -2.91 -5.33
N PRO A 85 7.11 -3.24 -6.17
CA PRO A 85 6.91 -4.12 -7.32
C PRO A 85 6.41 -5.52 -6.94
N ASN A 86 6.98 -6.14 -5.91
CA ASN A 86 6.54 -7.45 -5.39
C ASN A 86 5.14 -7.38 -4.79
N ALA A 87 4.83 -6.30 -4.06
CA ALA A 87 3.49 -6.07 -3.54
C ALA A 87 2.46 -6.04 -4.68
N ALA A 88 2.74 -5.28 -5.74
CA ALA A 88 1.89 -5.18 -6.91
C ALA A 88 1.78 -6.50 -7.69
N ASP A 89 2.85 -7.33 -7.75
CA ASP A 89 2.80 -8.65 -8.38
C ASP A 89 1.81 -9.58 -7.65
N ARG A 90 1.85 -9.57 -6.31
CA ARG A 90 0.95 -10.37 -5.48
C ARG A 90 -0.50 -9.91 -5.60
N VAL A 91 -0.73 -8.60 -5.60
CA VAL A 91 -2.06 -8.01 -5.85
C VAL A 91 -2.59 -8.43 -7.22
N ALA A 92 -1.76 -8.34 -8.25
CA ALA A 92 -2.16 -8.73 -9.61
C ALA A 92 -2.47 -10.22 -9.73
N LEU A 93 -1.69 -11.09 -9.06
CA LEU A 93 -1.93 -12.53 -9.03
C LEU A 93 -3.31 -12.87 -8.44
N VAL A 94 -3.65 -12.26 -7.29
CA VAL A 94 -4.94 -12.50 -6.61
C VAL A 94 -6.12 -11.96 -7.41
N LEU A 95 -5.92 -10.83 -8.11
CA LEU A 95 -6.96 -10.18 -8.90
C LEU A 95 -6.97 -10.60 -10.38
N ALA A 96 -6.20 -11.63 -10.77
CA ALA A 96 -6.15 -12.11 -12.14
C ALA A 96 -7.47 -12.77 -12.54
N ALA A 97 -7.92 -12.49 -13.77
CA ALA A 97 -8.97 -13.28 -14.41
C ALA A 97 -8.34 -14.61 -14.87
N HIS A 98 -8.89 -15.73 -14.42
CA HIS A 98 -8.53 -17.06 -14.93
C HIS A 98 -9.30 -17.40 -16.20
#